data_AF-A0A7S1M3Y0-F1
#
_entry.id   AF-A0A7S1M3Y0-F1
#
_cell.length_a   1.000
_cell.length_b   1.000
_cell.length_c   1.000
_cell.angle_alpha   90.00
_cell.angle_beta   90.00
_cell.angle_gamma   90.00
#
_symmetry.space_group_name_H-M   'P 1'
#
loop_
_entity.id
_entity.type
_entity.pdbx_description
1 polymer ?
#
loop_
_entity_poly.entity_id
_entity_poly.type
_entity_poly.pdbx_seq_one_letter_code
_entity_poly.pdbx_strand_id
1 'polypeptide(L)'
;GLHPAGEAMLKRAVDAGLAVKVAITKLDRLIVDLRLPPKDAFRHLKAIIDAINVAVVKLGRPALSVSAGDVFFTAAAFDLCVSLPAMARLYCRGGGRFDGVDPAALAKRLWGATAFDANSGRFIPNAAGAPGSPLPASFVAFVLEPVYKLFAETLAGRGTFASKTHHATAADAIRDAVATAIGPFGPLFADAVLRRVPPASDAAPSTMLRTVLDWCTASGITDSPALVCSAPLMVPTGEAQPRCIVR
;
A
#
# COMPACT_ATOMS: atom_id res chain seq x y z
N GLY A 1 3.51 2.08 14.71
CA GLY A 1 4.79 2.63 14.21
C GLY A 1 5.71 1.52 13.76
N LEU A 2 6.90 1.85 13.27
CA LEU A 2 7.90 0.87 12.87
C LEU A 2 8.51 0.22 14.12
N HIS A 3 8.37 -1.10 14.25
CA HIS A 3 8.94 -1.87 15.35
C HIS A 3 10.36 -2.34 14.99
N PRO A 4 11.29 -2.52 15.95
CA PRO A 4 12.65 -3.01 15.66
C PRO A 4 12.70 -4.31 14.84
N ALA A 5 11.72 -5.20 15.05
CA ALA A 5 11.56 -6.40 14.23
C ALA A 5 11.31 -6.09 12.74
N GLY A 6 10.50 -5.07 12.45
CA GLY A 6 10.24 -4.60 11.09
C GLY A 6 11.47 -3.96 10.45
N GLU A 7 12.29 -3.24 11.23
CA GLU A 7 13.58 -2.71 10.76
C GLU A 7 14.57 -3.83 10.41
N ALA A 8 14.66 -4.86 11.25
CA ALA A 8 15.51 -6.02 11.00
C ALA A 8 15.06 -6.78 9.74
N MET A 9 13.76 -6.97 9.54
CA MET A 9 13.22 -7.58 8.32
C MET A 9 13.47 -6.71 7.09
N LEU A 10 13.30 -5.40 7.20
CA LEU A 10 13.59 -4.44 6.14
C LEU A 10 15.07 -4.53 5.73
N LYS A 11 15.99 -4.54 6.71
CA LYS A 11 17.42 -4.72 6.46
C LYS A 11 17.70 -6.00 5.67
N ARG A 12 17.17 -7.14 6.13
CA ARG A 12 17.33 -8.43 5.43
C ARG A 12 16.77 -8.40 4.01
N ALA A 13 15.61 -7.77 3.79
CA ALA A 13 15.02 -7.66 2.47
C ALA A 13 15.85 -6.79 1.52
N VAL A 14 16.47 -5.72 2.04
CA VAL A 14 17.38 -4.86 1.28
C VAL A 14 18.69 -5.58 0.96
N ASP A 15 19.28 -6.28 1.92
CA ASP A 15 20.50 -7.07 1.72
C ASP A 15 20.28 -8.15 0.64
N ALA A 16 19.12 -8.81 0.68
CA ALA A 16 18.69 -9.78 -0.34
C ALA A 16 18.32 -9.14 -1.70
N GLY A 17 18.32 -7.81 -1.83
CA GLY A 17 17.99 -7.12 -3.08
C GLY A 17 16.52 -7.19 -3.49
N LEU A 18 15.62 -7.56 -2.57
CA LEU A 18 14.20 -7.75 -2.87
C LEU A 18 13.48 -6.42 -3.10
N ALA A 19 12.47 -6.38 -3.96
CA ALA A 19 11.59 -5.21 -4.06
C ALA A 19 10.77 -5.05 -2.77
N VAL A 20 10.92 -3.90 -2.10
CA VAL A 20 10.24 -3.64 -0.83
C VAL A 20 8.95 -2.87 -1.06
N LYS A 21 7.87 -3.35 -0.43
CA LYS A 21 6.59 -2.65 -0.33
C LYS A 21 6.14 -2.62 1.12
N VAL A 22 5.36 -1.59 1.45
CA VAL A 22 4.90 -1.36 2.83
C VAL A 22 3.39 -1.33 2.88
N ALA A 23 2.83 -2.25 3.67
CA ALA A 23 1.42 -2.25 4.03
C ALA A 23 1.26 -1.65 5.43
N ILE A 24 0.55 -0.52 5.54
CA ILE A 24 0.17 0.04 6.83
C ILE A 24 -1.15 -0.61 7.24
N THR A 25 -1.06 -1.56 8.17
CA THR A 25 -2.20 -2.34 8.66
C THR A 25 -2.94 -1.62 9.80
N LYS A 26 -4.14 -2.10 10.11
CA LYS A 26 -4.96 -1.66 11.25
C LYS A 26 -5.41 -0.19 11.15
N LEU A 27 -5.67 0.29 9.94
CA LEU A 27 -6.16 1.65 9.70
C LEU A 27 -7.49 1.92 10.44
N ASP A 28 -8.30 0.88 10.61
CA ASP A 28 -9.56 0.89 11.35
C ASP A 28 -9.43 1.33 12.80
N ARG A 29 -8.32 1.01 13.49
CA ARG A 29 -8.11 1.42 14.88
C ARG A 29 -8.03 2.93 15.03
N LEU A 30 -7.55 3.64 14.01
CA LEU A 30 -7.51 5.10 14.03
C LEU A 30 -8.92 5.71 14.02
N ILE A 31 -9.87 5.00 13.38
CA ILE A 31 -11.26 5.44 13.16
C ILE A 31 -12.13 4.99 14.34
N VAL A 32 -12.13 3.70 14.65
CA VAL A 32 -13.09 3.08 15.59
C VAL A 32 -12.61 3.22 17.03
N ASP A 33 -11.35 2.86 17.30
CA ASP A 33 -10.80 2.80 18.66
C ASP A 33 -10.37 4.19 19.14
N LEU A 34 -9.45 4.83 18.40
CA LEU A 34 -8.88 6.13 18.77
C LEU A 34 -9.78 7.32 18.39
N ARG A 35 -10.71 7.13 17.43
CA ARG A 35 -11.63 8.16 16.94
C ARG A 35 -10.95 9.48 16.59
N LEU A 36 -9.78 9.40 15.95
CA LEU A 36 -9.03 10.59 15.56
C LEU A 36 -9.77 11.34 14.45
N PRO A 37 -9.76 12.68 14.42
CA PRO A 37 -10.24 13.41 13.27
C PRO A 37 -9.35 13.10 12.05
N PRO A 38 -9.88 13.16 10.81
CA PRO A 38 -9.18 12.66 9.63
C PRO A 38 -7.90 13.45 9.32
N LYS A 39 -7.83 14.73 9.71
CA LYS A 39 -6.61 15.54 9.64
C LYS A 39 -5.49 14.99 10.52
N ASP A 40 -5.82 14.51 11.72
CA ASP A 40 -4.84 14.02 12.69
C ASP A 40 -4.41 12.59 12.36
N ALA A 41 -5.34 11.77 11.89
CA ALA A 41 -5.03 10.46 11.32
C ALA A 41 -4.04 10.57 10.15
N PHE A 42 -4.23 11.55 9.26
CA PHE A 42 -3.26 11.81 8.18
C PHE A 42 -1.88 12.21 8.70
N ARG A 43 -1.81 13.11 9.69
CA ARG A 43 -0.52 13.50 10.31
C ARG A 43 0.19 12.28 10.92
N HIS A 44 -0.56 11.39 11.57
CA HIS A 44 -0.02 10.16 12.14
C HIS A 44 0.50 9.20 11.06
N LEU A 45 -0.28 8.96 10.00
CA LEU A 45 0.13 8.11 8.88
C LEU A 45 1.38 8.66 8.18
N LYS A 46 1.42 9.98 7.96
CA LYS A 46 2.60 10.65 7.39
C LYS A 46 3.84 10.45 8.26
N ALA A 47 3.72 10.61 9.58
CA ALA A 47 4.83 10.40 10.50
C ALA A 47 5.36 8.95 10.47
N ILE A 48 4.49 7.95 10.33
CA ILE A 48 4.89 6.54 10.17
C ILE A 48 5.67 6.35 8.87
N ILE A 49 5.18 6.90 7.76
CA ILE A 49 5.83 6.78 6.44
C ILE A 49 7.18 7.49 6.44
N ASP A 50 7.27 8.68 7.04
CA ASP A 50 8.51 9.43 7.17
C ASP A 50 9.55 8.63 7.99
N ALA A 51 9.14 7.99 9.08
CA ALA A 51 10.02 7.13 9.88
C ALA A 51 10.54 5.92 9.08
N ILE A 52 9.68 5.29 8.29
CA ILE A 52 10.07 4.17 7.41
C ILE A 52 11.03 4.65 6.33
N ASN A 53 10.77 5.80 5.72
CA ASN A 53 11.65 6.37 4.70
C ASN A 53 13.03 6.70 5.25
N VAL A 54 13.14 7.20 6.49
CA VAL A 54 14.43 7.37 7.18
C VAL A 54 15.16 6.04 7.31
N ALA A 55 14.48 4.96 7.68
CA ALA A 55 15.09 3.63 7.78
C ALA A 55 15.55 3.10 6.40
N VAL A 56 14.74 3.26 5.35
CA VAL A 56 15.06 2.82 3.98
C VAL A 56 16.26 3.58 3.41
N VAL A 57 16.31 4.91 3.62
CA VAL A 57 17.43 5.75 3.16
C VAL A 57 18.73 5.39 3.89
N LYS A 58 18.67 5.08 5.19
CA LYS A 58 19.83 4.57 5.94
C LYS A 58 20.39 3.26 5.39
N LEU A 59 19.54 2.44 4.77
CA LEU A 59 19.94 1.18 4.12
C LEU A 59 20.40 1.38 2.65
N GLY A 60 20.55 2.62 2.19
CA GLY A 60 21.07 2.93 0.85
C GLY A 60 20.05 2.79 -0.29
N ARG A 61 18.75 2.78 0.01
CA ARG A 61 17.68 2.71 -1.00
C ARG A 61 16.92 4.03 -1.16
N PRO A 62 16.34 4.29 -2.34
CA PRO A 62 15.49 5.46 -2.54
C PRO A 62 14.25 5.40 -1.63
N ALA A 63 13.79 6.57 -1.20
CA ALA A 63 12.60 6.68 -0.35
C ALA A 63 11.35 6.13 -1.06
N LEU A 64 10.47 5.49 -0.28
CA LEU A 64 9.24 4.89 -0.79
C LEU A 64 8.21 5.99 -1.09
N SER A 65 7.54 5.86 -2.23
CA SER A 65 6.55 6.82 -2.69
C SER A 65 5.13 6.24 -2.59
N VAL A 66 4.30 6.88 -1.77
CA VAL A 66 2.88 6.49 -1.61
C VAL A 66 2.08 6.71 -2.89
N SER A 67 2.32 7.83 -3.58
CA SER A 67 1.70 8.16 -4.86
C SER A 67 2.05 7.17 -5.97
N ALA A 68 3.22 6.56 -5.89
CA ALA A 68 3.67 5.56 -6.85
C ALA A 68 3.11 4.16 -6.56
N GLY A 69 2.53 3.94 -5.38
CA GLY A 69 1.99 2.65 -4.94
C GLY A 69 3.00 1.74 -4.21
N ASP A 70 4.12 2.28 -3.73
CA ASP A 70 5.06 1.51 -2.90
C ASP A 70 4.52 1.28 -1.47
N VAL A 71 3.63 2.18 -1.04
CA VAL A 71 2.95 2.15 0.24
C VAL A 71 1.44 2.09 0.01
N PHE A 72 0.77 1.20 0.73
CA PHE A 72 -0.69 1.08 0.72
C PHE A 72 -1.23 0.84 2.13
N PHE A 73 -2.52 1.12 2.33
CA PHE A 73 -3.17 1.07 3.64
C PHE A 73 -4.17 -0.07 3.68
N THR A 74 -4.23 -0.80 4.79
CA THR A 74 -5.16 -1.93 4.94
C THR A 74 -5.79 -2.00 6.32
N ALA A 75 -7.00 -2.55 6.37
CA ALA A 75 -7.67 -2.99 7.59
C ALA A 75 -8.29 -4.37 7.34
N ALA A 76 -7.58 -5.42 7.75
CA ALA A 76 -7.97 -6.81 7.50
C ALA A 76 -9.29 -7.20 8.19
N ALA A 77 -9.64 -6.57 9.32
CA ALA A 77 -10.90 -6.83 10.01
C ALA A 77 -12.14 -6.42 9.18
N PHE A 78 -11.96 -5.53 8.21
CA PHE A 78 -13.02 -4.93 7.41
C PHE A 78 -12.80 -5.09 5.89
N ASP A 79 -11.88 -5.97 5.48
CA ASP A 79 -11.53 -6.21 4.08
C ASP A 79 -11.23 -4.90 3.29
N LEU A 80 -10.67 -3.91 3.98
CA LEU A 80 -10.31 -2.63 3.39
C LEU A 80 -8.87 -2.68 2.89
N CYS A 81 -8.68 -2.40 1.60
CA CYS A 81 -7.37 -2.16 1.01
C CYS A 81 -7.43 -0.89 0.16
N VAL A 82 -6.60 0.09 0.51
CA VAL A 82 -6.56 1.40 -0.15
C VAL A 82 -5.15 1.68 -0.63
N SER A 83 -4.99 1.75 -1.94
CA SER A 83 -3.80 2.30 -2.59
C SER A 83 -4.19 3.53 -3.40
N LEU A 84 -3.33 4.54 -3.45
CA LEU A 84 -3.62 5.75 -4.23
C LEU A 84 -3.82 5.46 -5.72
N PRO A 85 -3.03 4.57 -6.34
CA PRO A 85 -3.27 4.24 -7.74
C PRO A 85 -4.63 3.54 -7.96
N ALA A 86 -5.09 2.69 -7.05
CA ALA A 86 -6.42 2.07 -7.16
C ALA A 86 -7.53 3.10 -6.96
N MET A 87 -7.38 3.97 -5.95
CA MET A 87 -8.35 5.04 -5.68
C MET A 87 -8.44 6.04 -6.84
N ALA A 88 -7.31 6.41 -7.44
CA ALA A 88 -7.29 7.26 -8.63
C ALA A 88 -8.04 6.61 -9.80
N ARG A 89 -7.83 5.31 -10.07
CA ARG A 89 -8.60 4.58 -11.10
C ARG A 89 -10.10 4.57 -10.81
N LEU A 90 -10.48 4.43 -9.54
CA LEU A 90 -11.88 4.46 -9.12
C LEU A 90 -12.52 5.81 -9.43
N TYR A 91 -11.82 6.91 -9.12
CA TYR A 91 -12.30 8.26 -9.43
C TYR A 91 -12.36 8.57 -10.93
N CYS A 92 -11.42 8.03 -11.72
CA CYS A 92 -11.41 8.19 -13.16
C CYS A 92 -12.48 7.34 -13.87
N ARG A 93 -12.90 6.21 -13.28
CA ARG A 93 -13.90 5.30 -13.88
C ARG A 93 -15.36 5.66 -13.54
N GLY A 94 -15.58 6.40 -12.47
CA GLY A 94 -16.92 6.64 -11.89
C GLY A 94 -17.80 7.68 -12.59
N GLY A 95 -17.49 8.11 -13.82
CA GLY A 95 -18.25 9.15 -14.55
C GLY A 95 -18.37 10.49 -13.79
N GLY A 96 -17.44 10.72 -12.86
CA GLY A 96 -17.48 11.85 -11.94
C GLY A 96 -16.58 13.00 -12.37
N ARG A 97 -16.20 13.84 -11.40
CA ARG A 97 -15.37 15.04 -11.60
C ARG A 97 -14.02 14.80 -12.29
N PHE A 98 -13.52 13.56 -12.26
CA PHE A 98 -12.20 13.18 -12.81
C PHE A 98 -12.30 12.23 -14.00
N ASP A 99 -13.46 12.17 -14.66
CA ASP A 99 -13.62 11.37 -15.88
C ASP A 99 -12.64 11.85 -16.98
N GLY A 100 -12.01 10.90 -17.66
CA GLY A 100 -10.98 11.17 -18.69
C GLY A 100 -9.61 11.67 -18.17
N VAL A 101 -9.40 11.84 -16.86
CA VAL A 101 -8.09 12.20 -16.30
C VAL A 101 -7.18 10.98 -16.20
N ASP A 102 -5.89 11.14 -16.49
CA ASP A 102 -4.90 10.06 -16.29
C ASP A 102 -4.83 9.67 -14.79
N PRO A 103 -5.11 8.40 -14.42
CA PRO A 103 -5.08 7.94 -13.04
C PRO A 103 -3.68 8.03 -12.42
N ALA A 104 -2.60 7.93 -13.20
CA ALA A 104 -1.25 8.05 -12.66
C ALA A 104 -0.92 9.51 -12.27
N ALA A 105 -1.32 10.48 -13.10
CA ALA A 105 -1.23 11.90 -12.78
C ALA A 105 -2.09 12.29 -11.56
N LEU A 106 -3.30 11.74 -11.44
CA LEU A 106 -4.17 11.98 -10.30
C LEU A 106 -3.58 11.40 -9.01
N ALA A 107 -3.07 10.17 -9.03
CA ALA A 107 -2.44 9.54 -7.87
C ALA A 107 -1.27 10.36 -7.30
N LYS A 108 -0.50 11.05 -8.15
CA LYS A 108 0.58 11.96 -7.72
C LYS A 108 0.06 13.18 -6.96
N ARG A 109 -1.13 13.68 -7.28
CA ARG A 109 -1.74 14.86 -6.65
C ARG A 109 -2.53 14.53 -5.39
N LEU A 110 -2.91 13.26 -5.21
CA LEU A 110 -3.63 12.79 -4.02
C LEU A 110 -2.75 12.72 -2.77
N TRP A 111 -1.42 12.65 -2.90
CA TRP A 111 -0.48 12.62 -1.77
C TRP A 111 0.47 13.82 -1.75
N GLY A 112 0.76 14.31 -0.54
CA GLY A 112 1.74 15.36 -0.32
C GLY A 112 1.12 16.64 0.22
N ALA A 113 1.83 17.75 0.06
CA ALA A 113 1.38 19.09 0.45
C ALA A 113 0.49 19.71 -0.65
N THR A 114 -0.44 18.92 -1.18
CA THR A 114 -1.45 19.35 -2.14
C THR A 114 -2.81 19.36 -1.47
N ALA A 115 -3.56 20.42 -1.73
CA ALA A 115 -4.94 20.61 -1.31
C ALA A 115 -5.81 20.67 -2.56
N PHE A 116 -7.07 20.29 -2.40
CA PHE A 116 -8.06 20.42 -3.46
C PHE A 116 -8.98 21.59 -3.14
N ASP A 117 -9.01 22.58 -4.04
CA ASP A 117 -9.96 23.67 -3.93
C ASP A 117 -11.26 23.27 -4.65
N ALA A 118 -12.33 23.12 -3.87
CA ALA A 118 -13.64 22.72 -4.38
C ALA A 118 -14.22 23.77 -5.35
N ASN A 119 -13.87 25.04 -5.18
CA ASN A 119 -14.38 26.17 -5.96
C ASN A 119 -13.75 26.23 -7.35
N SER A 120 -12.41 26.20 -7.43
CA SER A 120 -11.71 26.18 -8.72
C SER A 120 -11.65 24.80 -9.36
N GLY A 121 -11.92 23.74 -8.61
CA GLY A 121 -11.78 22.34 -9.07
C GLY A 121 -10.35 21.93 -9.35
N ARG A 122 -9.36 22.67 -8.82
CA ARG A 122 -7.93 22.46 -9.08
C ARG A 122 -7.20 22.01 -7.82
N PHE A 123 -6.10 21.29 -8.05
CA PHE A 123 -5.14 20.98 -6.99
C PHE A 123 -4.18 22.15 -6.83
N ILE A 124 -4.13 22.72 -5.63
CA ILE A 124 -3.23 23.80 -5.25
C ILE A 124 -2.27 23.31 -4.17
N PRO A 125 -1.03 23.82 -4.10
CA PRO A 125 -0.16 23.50 -2.98
C PRO A 125 -0.77 24.03 -1.67
N ASN A 126 -0.64 23.30 -0.56
CA ASN A 126 -1.23 23.65 0.74
C ASN A 126 -0.85 25.06 1.23
N ALA A 127 0.34 25.55 0.84
CA ALA A 127 0.82 26.88 1.16
C ALA A 127 0.09 28.01 0.40
N ALA A 128 -0.64 27.69 -0.67
CA ALA A 128 -1.35 28.66 -1.52
C ALA A 128 -2.86 28.73 -1.26
N GLY A 129 -3.35 28.10 -0.17
CA GLY A 129 -4.73 28.29 0.27
C GLY A 129 -5.00 29.75 0.66
N ALA A 130 -6.26 30.19 0.53
CA ALA A 130 -6.65 31.55 0.91
C ALA A 130 -6.23 31.86 2.37
N PRO A 131 -5.63 33.04 2.63
CA PRO A 131 -5.14 33.40 3.97
C PRO A 131 -6.31 33.39 4.97
N GLY A 132 -6.29 32.42 5.91
CA GLY A 132 -7.27 32.31 6.98
C GLY A 132 -8.00 30.96 7.10
N SER A 133 -7.99 30.11 6.05
CA SER A 133 -8.57 28.76 6.13
C SER A 133 -7.70 27.73 5.40
N PRO A 134 -6.80 27.02 6.11
CA PRO A 134 -5.98 25.99 5.49
C PRO A 134 -6.88 24.86 4.99
N LEU A 135 -6.89 24.68 3.67
CA LEU A 135 -7.61 23.58 3.03
C LEU A 135 -7.04 22.24 3.50
N PRO A 136 -7.89 21.21 3.68
CA PRO A 136 -7.42 19.88 4.01
C PRO A 136 -6.54 19.34 2.88
N ALA A 137 -5.52 18.55 3.24
CA ALA A 137 -4.72 17.84 2.26
C ALA A 137 -5.62 16.96 1.38
N SER A 138 -5.28 16.82 0.10
CA SER A 138 -6.09 16.07 -0.88
C SER A 138 -6.33 14.62 -0.43
N PHE A 139 -5.36 13.99 0.23
CA PHE A 139 -5.53 12.66 0.81
C PHE A 139 -6.64 12.61 1.87
N VAL A 140 -6.77 13.66 2.68
CA VAL A 140 -7.81 13.74 3.71
C VAL A 140 -9.18 13.82 3.04
N ALA A 141 -9.34 14.75 2.09
CA ALA A 141 -10.62 14.98 1.42
C ALA A 141 -11.07 13.81 0.53
N PHE A 142 -10.15 13.16 -0.20
CA PHE A 142 -10.49 12.12 -1.18
C PHE A 142 -10.26 10.70 -0.70
N VAL A 143 -9.61 10.46 0.44
CA VAL A 143 -9.37 9.09 0.92
C VAL A 143 -9.93 8.91 2.31
N LEU A 144 -9.47 9.71 3.26
CA LEU A 144 -9.90 9.54 4.65
C LEU A 144 -11.36 9.93 4.85
N GLU A 145 -11.81 11.09 4.37
CA GLU A 145 -13.20 11.52 4.56
C GLU A 145 -14.24 10.53 4.01
N PRO A 146 -14.11 9.99 2.77
CA PRO A 146 -15.01 8.95 2.29
C PRO A 146 -14.97 7.67 3.12
N VAL A 147 -13.78 7.23 3.57
CA VAL A 147 -13.64 6.06 4.44
C VAL A 147 -14.31 6.32 5.79
N TYR A 148 -14.06 7.47 6.42
CA TYR A 148 -14.69 7.83 7.69
C TYR A 148 -16.21 7.90 7.58
N LYS A 149 -16.72 8.49 6.49
CA LYS A 149 -18.15 8.55 6.20
C LYS A 149 -18.74 7.15 6.04
N LEU A 150 -18.07 6.26 5.31
CA LEU A 150 -18.49 4.86 5.14
C LEU A 150 -18.63 4.15 6.49
N PHE A 151 -17.61 4.26 7.37
CA PHE A 151 -17.67 3.68 8.71
C PHE A 151 -18.76 4.32 9.57
N ALA A 152 -18.94 5.64 9.51
CA ALA A 152 -19.97 6.32 10.29
C ALA A 152 -21.40 5.94 9.85
N GLU A 153 -21.65 5.88 8.55
CA GLU A 153 -22.95 5.52 7.98
C GLU A 153 -23.34 4.07 8.25
N THR A 154 -22.40 3.15 8.07
CA THR A 154 -22.60 1.72 8.36
C THR A 154 -22.84 1.45 9.84
N LEU A 155 -22.04 2.07 10.73
CA LEU A 155 -22.23 1.96 12.18
C LEU A 155 -23.54 2.60 12.65
N ALA A 156 -23.99 3.68 11.99
CA ALA A 156 -25.26 4.33 12.28
C ALA A 156 -26.47 3.60 11.67
N GLY A 157 -26.27 2.55 10.87
CA GLY A 157 -27.32 1.83 10.16
C GLY A 157 -28.09 2.70 9.14
N ARG A 158 -27.47 3.78 8.64
CA ARG A 158 -28.11 4.78 7.78
C ARG A 158 -27.19 5.10 6.60
N GLY A 159 -27.67 4.96 5.37
CA GLY A 159 -26.93 5.41 4.18
C GLY A 159 -27.22 4.60 2.92
N THR A 160 -26.68 5.05 1.79
CA THR A 160 -26.76 4.35 0.49
C THR A 160 -26.01 3.02 0.47
N PHE A 161 -25.11 2.81 1.45
CA PHE A 161 -24.27 1.63 1.59
C PHE A 161 -24.81 0.62 2.60
N ALA A 162 -25.94 0.91 3.26
CA ALA A 162 -26.62 -0.05 4.11
C ALA A 162 -27.23 -1.14 3.23
N SER A 163 -26.65 -2.33 3.26
CA SER A 163 -27.21 -3.49 2.57
C SER A 163 -28.59 -3.81 3.12
N LYS A 164 -29.50 -4.26 2.25
CA LYS A 164 -30.80 -4.79 2.68
C LYS A 164 -30.68 -6.18 3.34
N THR A 165 -29.48 -6.74 3.37
CA THR A 165 -29.19 -8.04 3.97
C THR A 165 -29.06 -7.93 5.49
N HIS A 166 -29.55 -8.96 6.18
CA HIS A 166 -29.33 -9.10 7.61
C HIS A 166 -27.88 -9.50 7.86
N HIS A 167 -27.08 -8.57 8.41
CA HIS A 167 -25.73 -8.85 8.84
C HIS A 167 -25.71 -9.37 10.28
N ALA A 168 -24.93 -10.41 10.55
CA ALA A 168 -24.77 -10.98 11.89
C ALA A 168 -23.99 -10.05 12.83
N THR A 169 -23.00 -9.33 12.30
CA THR A 169 -22.20 -8.35 13.04
C THR A 169 -22.06 -7.03 12.27
N ALA A 170 -21.81 -5.94 13.00
CA ALA A 170 -21.50 -4.64 12.38
C ALA A 170 -20.25 -4.70 11.48
N ALA A 171 -19.30 -5.61 11.77
CA ALA A 171 -18.12 -5.82 10.94
C ALA A 171 -18.44 -6.44 9.58
N ASP A 172 -19.44 -7.32 9.50
CA ASP A 172 -19.92 -7.88 8.23
C ASP A 172 -20.59 -6.80 7.36
N ALA A 173 -21.37 -5.92 7.98
CA ALA A 173 -22.01 -4.80 7.30
C ALA A 173 -20.97 -3.82 6.72
N ILE A 174 -19.92 -3.52 7.49
CA ILE A 174 -18.82 -2.68 7.00
C ILE A 174 -18.09 -3.36 5.84
N ARG A 175 -17.84 -4.68 5.92
CA ARG A 175 -17.19 -5.43 4.83
C ARG A 175 -17.98 -5.35 3.53
N ASP A 176 -19.30 -5.53 3.58
CA ASP A 176 -20.18 -5.44 2.40
C ASP A 176 -20.20 -4.02 1.82
N ALA A 177 -20.26 -3.01 2.70
CA ALA A 177 -20.21 -1.61 2.29
C ALA A 177 -18.87 -1.23 1.64
N VAL A 178 -17.74 -1.70 2.19
CA VAL A 178 -16.40 -1.51 1.62
C VAL A 178 -16.28 -2.20 0.25
N ALA A 179 -16.75 -3.43 0.14
CA ALA A 179 -16.74 -4.19 -1.11
C ALA A 179 -17.56 -3.48 -2.21
N THR A 180 -18.67 -2.86 -1.83
CA THR A 180 -19.54 -2.11 -2.74
C THR A 180 -18.93 -0.76 -3.14
N ALA A 181 -18.33 -0.02 -2.20
CA ALA A 181 -17.84 1.33 -2.44
C ALA A 181 -16.47 1.38 -3.13
N ILE A 182 -15.53 0.52 -2.71
CA ILE A 182 -14.13 0.55 -3.16
C ILE A 182 -13.85 -0.65 -4.08
N GLY A 183 -14.43 -1.80 -3.76
CA GLY A 183 -14.22 -3.05 -4.47
C GLY A 183 -13.71 -4.18 -3.57
N PRO A 184 -13.63 -5.41 -4.09
CA PRO A 184 -13.20 -6.57 -3.32
C PRO A 184 -11.73 -6.51 -2.92
N PHE A 185 -11.42 -6.95 -1.70
CA PHE A 185 -10.08 -6.88 -1.10
C PHE A 185 -9.00 -7.60 -1.92
N GLY A 186 -9.27 -8.84 -2.34
CA GLY A 186 -8.30 -9.70 -3.04
C GLY A 186 -7.63 -9.03 -4.24
N PRO A 187 -8.38 -8.58 -5.26
CA PRO A 187 -7.77 -7.95 -6.44
C PRO A 187 -7.13 -6.58 -6.13
N LEU A 188 -7.66 -5.81 -5.17
CA LEU A 188 -7.05 -4.54 -4.77
C LEU A 188 -5.71 -4.76 -4.07
N PHE A 189 -5.64 -5.75 -3.18
CA PHE A 189 -4.42 -6.14 -2.50
C PHE A 189 -3.41 -6.74 -3.48
N ALA A 190 -3.86 -7.59 -4.41
CA ALA A 190 -3.01 -8.15 -5.46
C ALA A 190 -2.45 -7.06 -6.39
N ASP A 191 -3.26 -6.10 -6.87
CA ASP A 191 -2.75 -4.96 -7.66
C ASP A 191 -1.73 -4.16 -6.84
N ALA A 192 -2.04 -3.87 -5.58
CA ALA A 192 -1.16 -3.13 -4.69
C ALA A 192 0.18 -3.85 -4.42
N VAL A 193 0.20 -5.18 -4.32
CA VAL A 193 1.41 -5.97 -4.05
C VAL A 193 2.19 -6.27 -5.33
N LEU A 194 1.54 -6.60 -6.43
CA LEU A 194 2.22 -7.04 -7.66
C LEU A 194 2.78 -5.87 -8.48
N ARG A 195 2.19 -4.68 -8.38
CA ARG A 195 2.57 -3.52 -9.22
C ARG A 195 3.99 -3.01 -8.93
N ARG A 196 4.96 -3.20 -9.84
CA ARG A 196 6.42 -2.95 -9.66
C ARG A 196 7.22 -4.06 -8.99
N VAL A 197 6.60 -5.17 -8.56
CA VAL A 197 7.41 -6.35 -8.26
C VAL A 197 7.81 -6.94 -9.61
N PRO A 198 9.12 -6.98 -9.96
CA PRO A 198 9.54 -7.58 -11.21
C PRO A 198 9.05 -9.03 -11.26
N PRO A 199 8.54 -9.50 -12.41
CA PRO A 199 8.19 -10.90 -12.56
C PRO A 199 9.41 -11.78 -12.25
N ALA A 200 9.19 -13.00 -11.78
CA ALA A 200 10.27 -13.90 -11.36
C ALA A 200 11.33 -14.10 -12.47
N SER A 201 10.95 -13.99 -13.74
CA SER A 201 11.87 -14.02 -14.89
C SER A 201 12.92 -12.90 -14.85
N ASP A 202 12.54 -11.71 -14.40
CA ASP A 202 13.37 -10.50 -14.43
C ASP A 202 14.12 -10.30 -13.11
N ALA A 203 13.57 -10.83 -12.01
CA ALA A 203 14.17 -10.82 -10.67
C ALA A 203 15.15 -11.97 -10.41
N ALA A 204 14.94 -13.12 -11.08
CA ALA A 204 15.79 -14.30 -10.95
C ALA A 204 17.25 -14.03 -11.31
N PRO A 205 17.64 -13.34 -12.41
CA PRO A 205 19.05 -13.23 -12.77
C PRO A 205 19.88 -12.53 -11.69
N SER A 206 19.41 -11.45 -11.07
CA SER A 206 20.21 -10.73 -10.05
C SER A 206 20.25 -11.44 -8.68
N THR A 207 19.15 -12.07 -8.29
CA THR A 207 19.06 -12.80 -7.01
C THR A 207 19.78 -14.15 -7.11
N MET A 208 19.58 -14.88 -8.21
CA MET A 208 20.29 -16.11 -8.52
C MET A 208 21.78 -15.85 -8.71
N LEU A 209 22.17 -14.78 -9.43
CA LEU A 209 23.59 -14.41 -9.54
C LEU A 209 24.19 -14.11 -8.18
N ARG A 210 23.49 -13.43 -7.27
CA ARG A 210 23.98 -13.18 -5.92
C ARG A 210 24.12 -14.47 -5.11
N THR A 211 23.11 -15.34 -5.11
CA THR A 211 23.20 -16.64 -4.43
C THR A 211 24.31 -17.51 -5.02
N VAL A 212 24.52 -17.46 -6.34
CA VAL A 212 25.58 -18.18 -7.05
C VAL A 212 26.95 -17.55 -6.75
N LEU A 213 27.08 -16.22 -6.73
CA LEU A 213 28.30 -15.50 -6.36
C LEU A 213 28.67 -15.73 -4.90
N ASP A 214 27.71 -15.70 -3.99
CA ASP A 214 27.90 -16.00 -2.56
C ASP A 214 28.32 -17.46 -2.36
N TRP A 215 27.76 -18.40 -3.14
CA TRP A 215 28.20 -19.78 -3.13
C TRP A 215 29.60 -19.98 -3.74
N CYS A 216 29.90 -19.32 -4.87
CA CYS A 216 31.21 -19.36 -5.51
C CYS A 216 32.31 -18.78 -4.60
N THR A 217 32.04 -17.65 -3.94
CA THR A 217 32.95 -17.04 -2.97
C THR A 217 33.11 -17.89 -1.70
N ALA A 218 32.03 -18.48 -1.19
CA ALA A 218 32.12 -19.43 -0.07
C ALA A 218 32.89 -20.72 -0.43
N SER A 219 32.92 -21.09 -1.71
CA SER A 219 33.56 -22.32 -2.21
C SER A 219 34.96 -22.08 -2.80
N GLY A 220 35.47 -20.83 -2.79
CA GLY A 220 36.80 -20.49 -3.30
C GLY A 220 36.94 -20.53 -4.82
N ILE A 221 35.84 -20.45 -5.57
CA ILE A 221 35.81 -20.49 -7.04
C ILE A 221 35.88 -19.06 -7.58
N THR A 222 36.98 -18.69 -8.24
CA THR A 222 37.27 -17.31 -8.69
C THR A 222 36.85 -16.98 -10.12
N ASP A 223 36.38 -17.96 -10.89
CA ASP A 223 36.00 -17.75 -12.29
C ASP A 223 34.49 -17.45 -12.42
N SER A 224 34.18 -16.27 -12.99
CA SER A 224 32.82 -15.78 -13.21
C SER A 224 32.00 -16.73 -14.09
N PRO A 225 30.83 -17.22 -13.65
CA PRO A 225 29.98 -18.04 -14.50
C PRO A 225 29.10 -17.12 -15.37
N ALA A 226 29.30 -17.17 -16.68
CA ALA A 226 28.32 -16.69 -17.63
C ALA A 226 27.04 -17.55 -17.50
N LEU A 227 25.88 -16.91 -17.31
CA LEU A 227 24.56 -17.54 -17.28
C LEU A 227 24.25 -18.16 -18.65
N VAL A 228 24.53 -19.45 -18.80
CA VAL A 228 24.02 -20.26 -19.91
C VAL A 228 22.78 -21.00 -19.40
N CYS A 229 21.62 -20.77 -20.03
CA CYS A 229 20.31 -21.38 -19.73
C CYS A 229 20.25 -22.92 -19.95
N SER A 230 21.40 -23.60 -19.97
CA SER A 230 21.52 -25.05 -20.17
C SER A 230 21.95 -25.80 -18.90
N ALA A 231 22.02 -25.11 -17.75
CA ALA A 231 22.40 -25.68 -16.46
C ALA A 231 21.20 -26.37 -15.74
N PRO A 232 21.46 -27.37 -14.87
CA PRO A 232 20.43 -28.23 -14.27
C PRO A 232 19.46 -27.47 -13.36
N LEU A 233 18.29 -28.08 -13.16
CA LEU A 233 17.13 -27.58 -12.42
C LEU A 233 17.51 -27.18 -10.97
N MET A 234 17.90 -25.92 -10.74
CA MET A 234 18.13 -25.37 -9.41
C MET A 234 16.80 -24.92 -8.79
N VAL A 235 16.26 -25.71 -7.87
CA VAL A 235 15.18 -25.28 -6.97
C VAL A 235 15.81 -24.94 -5.62
N PRO A 236 15.85 -23.67 -5.19
CA PRO A 236 16.25 -23.34 -3.84
C PRO A 236 15.19 -23.92 -2.89
N THR A 237 15.58 -24.88 -2.06
CA THR A 237 14.76 -25.43 -0.97
C THR A 237 14.65 -24.38 0.15
N GLY A 238 13.82 -23.37 -0.08
CA GLY A 238 13.41 -22.44 0.96
C GLY A 238 12.54 -23.18 1.97
N GLU A 239 13.06 -23.37 3.19
CA GLU A 239 12.41 -23.95 4.37
C GLU A 239 11.79 -25.35 4.19
N ALA A 240 12.36 -26.35 4.88
CA ALA A 240 11.79 -27.68 4.97
C ALA A 240 10.43 -27.61 5.69
N GLN A 241 9.34 -27.59 4.93
CA GLN A 241 8.00 -27.82 5.47
C GLN A 241 7.96 -29.24 6.08
N PRO A 242 7.58 -29.42 7.36
CA PRO A 242 7.39 -30.76 7.90
C PRO A 242 6.26 -31.42 7.11
N ARG A 243 6.61 -32.39 6.26
CA ARG A 243 5.66 -33.25 5.57
C ARG A 243 4.94 -34.10 6.61
N CYS A 244 3.81 -33.62 7.13
CA CYS A 244 2.81 -34.50 7.70
C CYS A 244 2.24 -35.36 6.56
N ILE A 245 2.87 -36.50 6.33
CA ILE A 245 2.27 -37.60 5.57
C ILE A 245 1.20 -38.17 6.48
N VAL A 246 -0.04 -37.73 6.29
CA VAL A 246 -1.21 -38.46 6.81
C VAL A 246 -1.26 -39.76 6.00
N ARG A 247 -1.00 -40.88 6.67
CA ARG A 247 -1.30 -42.23 6.16
C ARG A 247 -2.79 -42.49 6.24
#